data_AF-A0A8S3S899-F1
#
_entry.id   AF-A0A8S3S899-F1
#
_cell.length_a   1.000
_cell.length_b   1.000
_cell.length_c   1.000
_cell.angle_alpha   90.00
_cell.angle_beta   90.00
_cell.angle_gamma   90.00
#
_symmetry.space_group_name_H-M   'P 1'
#
loop_
_entity.id
_entity.type
_entity.pdbx_description
1 polymer ?
#
loop_
_entity_poly.entity_id
_entity_poly.type
_entity_poly.pdbx_seq_one_letter_code
_entity_poly.pdbx_strand_id
1 'polypeptide(L)'
;MGIFLLALLVFSSITVNADSSGKCGTATELNKGTSHHTLTLKWYRMDDHELLNEEDIPGSCIFIKSPIWAKGPFPVNEGEESILDGCVKRPGNTCDKTSSITVHNCGEYNVYYLNATATQDEEYCFKKDDDDDDDDDDDCEEQKEHYGKKFHRCHRNNRYVVLVIGSVIIAGVLISMVAIYLWRRKRLAALLKKEMYKAPQDSNGPVVVTTNDNLPPKKY
;
A
#
# COMPACT_ATOMS: atom_id res chain seq x y z
N MET A 1 -2.59 41.24 0.04
CA MET A 1 -1.59 40.78 1.02
C MET A 1 -2.31 39.94 2.06
N GLY A 2 -1.80 38.74 2.34
CA GLY A 2 -2.29 37.87 3.41
C GLY A 2 -3.08 36.65 2.92
N ILE A 3 -2.77 35.48 3.47
CA ILE A 3 -3.38 34.14 3.25
C ILE A 3 -2.75 33.29 2.11
N PHE A 4 -1.42 33.21 2.04
CA PHE A 4 -0.73 32.17 1.25
C PHE A 4 0.34 31.39 2.03
N LEU A 5 0.38 31.50 3.36
CA LEU A 5 1.53 31.09 4.17
C LEU A 5 1.22 30.10 5.30
N LEU A 6 0.20 29.24 5.14
CA LEU A 6 -0.21 28.28 6.17
C LEU A 6 -0.56 26.88 5.62
N ALA A 7 0.12 26.45 4.56
CA ALA A 7 -0.06 25.10 3.98
C ALA A 7 1.27 24.33 3.80
N LEU A 8 2.27 24.59 4.65
CA LEU A 8 3.59 23.93 4.56
C LEU A 8 4.12 23.33 5.86
N LEU A 9 3.31 23.19 6.92
CA LEU A 9 3.79 22.68 8.22
C LEU A 9 2.92 21.57 8.80
N VAL A 10 2.48 20.62 7.98
CA VAL A 10 2.14 19.25 8.43
C VAL A 10 2.63 18.24 7.38
N PHE A 11 3.88 18.38 6.94
CA PHE A 11 4.67 17.18 6.72
C PHE A 11 5.38 16.95 8.04
N SER A 12 4.64 16.32 8.96
CA SER A 12 5.27 15.54 10.01
C SER A 12 6.34 14.73 9.31
N SER A 13 7.59 14.94 9.69
CA SER A 13 8.70 14.09 9.30
C SER A 13 8.31 12.66 9.63
N ILE A 14 7.75 11.95 8.65
CA ILE A 14 7.91 10.52 8.58
C ILE A 14 9.39 10.40 8.23
N THR A 15 10.23 10.34 9.26
CA THR A 15 11.48 9.61 9.15
C THR A 15 11.05 8.18 8.84
N VAL A 16 10.83 7.91 7.55
CA VAL A 16 10.94 6.55 7.05
C VAL A 16 12.38 6.23 7.37
N ASN A 17 12.60 5.45 8.44
CA ASN A 17 13.92 4.92 8.73
C ASN A 17 14.33 4.23 7.44
N ALA A 18 15.31 4.84 6.77
CA ALA A 18 15.86 4.37 5.53
C ALA A 18 16.77 3.18 5.87
N ASP A 19 16.17 2.07 6.27
CA ASP A 19 16.77 0.73 6.17
C ASP A 19 15.90 -0.22 5.33
N SER A 20 14.79 0.28 4.77
CA SER A 20 13.97 -0.43 3.78
C SER A 20 14.61 -0.52 2.38
N SER A 21 15.84 -0.04 2.20
CA SER A 21 16.60 -0.15 0.94
C SER A 21 17.71 -1.22 0.96
N GLY A 22 17.89 -1.90 2.10
CA GLY A 22 18.86 -2.98 2.30
C GLY A 22 18.35 -4.38 1.93
N LYS A 23 18.89 -5.40 2.60
CA LYS A 23 18.55 -6.83 2.41
C LYS A 23 17.04 -7.07 2.50
N CYS A 24 16.35 -6.36 3.38
CA CYS A 24 14.91 -6.38 3.59
C CYS A 24 14.11 -5.99 2.34
N GLY A 25 14.46 -4.87 1.70
CA GLY A 25 13.76 -4.35 0.51
C GLY A 25 14.11 -5.06 -0.80
N THR A 26 15.17 -5.86 -0.82
CA THR A 26 15.67 -6.56 -2.02
C THR A 26 15.49 -8.07 -1.99
N ALA A 27 14.98 -8.62 -0.88
CA ALA A 27 14.70 -10.04 -0.74
C ALA A 27 13.67 -10.50 -1.78
N THR A 28 13.92 -11.65 -2.38
CA THR A 28 12.99 -12.26 -3.35
C THR A 28 11.89 -13.01 -2.60
N GLU A 29 10.64 -12.79 -3.00
CA GLU A 29 9.52 -13.61 -2.52
C GLU A 29 9.69 -15.07 -2.91
N LEU A 30 9.71 -15.93 -1.91
CA LEU A 30 9.65 -17.37 -2.08
C LEU A 30 8.17 -17.77 -2.07
N ASN A 31 7.67 -18.31 -3.19
CA ASN A 31 6.27 -18.72 -3.27
C ASN A 31 6.10 -20.17 -2.81
N LYS A 32 4.93 -20.50 -2.25
CA LYS A 32 4.58 -21.88 -1.90
C LYS A 32 4.67 -22.78 -3.14
N GLY A 33 5.37 -23.91 -3.02
CA GLY A 33 5.60 -24.86 -4.11
C GLY A 33 6.77 -24.50 -5.03
N THR A 34 7.53 -23.45 -4.72
CA THR A 34 8.83 -23.20 -5.37
C THR A 34 9.78 -24.32 -4.99
N SER A 35 10.41 -24.96 -5.97
CA SER A 35 11.32 -26.05 -5.67
C SER A 35 12.67 -25.53 -5.17
N HIS A 36 13.04 -25.92 -3.94
CA HIS A 36 14.20 -25.34 -3.27
C HIS A 36 15.55 -25.80 -3.84
N HIS A 37 15.59 -26.89 -4.63
CA HIS A 37 16.80 -27.34 -5.32
C HIS A 37 17.21 -26.44 -6.50
N THR A 38 16.32 -25.54 -6.93
CA THR A 38 16.57 -24.60 -8.04
C THR A 38 16.87 -23.18 -7.57
N LEU A 39 16.96 -22.97 -6.25
CA LEU A 39 17.23 -21.64 -5.70
C LEU A 39 18.63 -21.17 -6.11
N THR A 40 18.74 -19.87 -6.29
CA THR A 40 20.02 -19.20 -6.47
C THR A 40 20.44 -18.63 -5.12
N LEU A 41 21.74 -18.62 -4.80
CA LEU A 41 22.19 -18.03 -3.54
C LEU A 41 21.87 -16.52 -3.47
N LYS A 42 20.88 -16.13 -2.68
CA LYS A 42 20.47 -14.74 -2.45
C LYS A 42 19.55 -14.61 -1.22
N TRP A 43 19.11 -13.39 -0.93
CA TRP A 43 18.12 -13.11 0.09
C TRP A 43 16.71 -13.48 -0.39
N TYR A 44 16.02 -14.24 0.43
CA TYR A 44 14.65 -14.65 0.26
C TYR A 44 13.82 -14.22 1.45
N ARG A 45 12.53 -13.97 1.21
CA ARG A 45 11.54 -13.86 2.25
C ARG A 45 10.36 -14.75 1.87
N MET A 46 9.74 -15.34 2.88
CA MET A 46 8.43 -15.96 2.74
C MET A 46 7.41 -14.91 3.23
N ASP A 47 6.14 -15.01 2.82
CA ASP A 47 5.05 -14.11 3.28
C ASP A 47 4.87 -14.22 4.82
N ASP A 48 3.68 -14.59 5.30
CA ASP A 48 3.36 -14.67 6.73
C ASP A 48 3.91 -15.95 7.39
N HIS A 49 5.10 -16.41 6.96
CA HIS A 49 5.70 -17.64 7.47
C HIS A 49 7.17 -17.43 7.79
N GLU A 50 7.56 -17.90 8.96
CA GLU A 50 8.95 -17.93 9.38
C GLU A 50 9.58 -19.29 9.13
N LEU A 51 10.88 -19.27 8.86
CA LEU A 51 11.68 -20.48 8.80
C LEU A 51 11.61 -21.19 10.15
N LEU A 52 11.27 -22.47 10.15
CA LEU A 52 11.12 -23.25 11.38
C LEU A 52 12.44 -23.25 12.16
N ASN A 53 12.39 -22.84 13.42
CA ASN A 53 13.52 -22.83 14.35
C ASN A 53 13.43 -23.93 15.44
N GLU A 54 12.57 -24.91 15.22
CA GLU A 54 12.31 -25.98 16.19
C GLU A 54 12.59 -27.33 15.53
N GLU A 55 13.11 -28.27 16.33
CA GLU A 55 13.42 -29.61 15.85
C GLU A 55 12.14 -30.42 15.54
N ASP A 56 11.06 -30.11 16.25
CA ASP A 56 9.76 -30.72 16.07
C ASP A 56 9.09 -30.14 14.83
N ILE A 57 9.10 -30.93 13.76
CA ILE A 57 8.56 -30.52 12.45
C ILE A 57 7.03 -30.45 12.53
N PRO A 58 6.40 -29.26 12.38
CA PRO A 58 4.96 -29.10 12.45
C PRO A 58 4.27 -29.71 11.22
N GLY A 59 2.95 -29.87 11.33
CA GLY A 59 2.12 -30.45 10.26
C GLY A 59 2.22 -29.70 8.92
N SER A 60 2.57 -28.41 8.92
CA SER A 60 2.79 -27.63 7.69
C SER A 60 3.94 -28.18 6.82
N CYS A 61 4.93 -28.81 7.45
CA CYS A 61 6.14 -29.31 6.80
C CYS A 61 6.21 -30.84 6.71
N ILE A 62 5.24 -31.56 7.28
CA ILE A 62 5.23 -33.03 7.30
C ILE A 62 5.14 -33.66 5.91
N PHE A 63 4.65 -32.91 4.91
CA PHE A 63 4.54 -33.36 3.53
C PHE A 63 5.86 -33.21 2.74
N ILE A 64 6.85 -32.53 3.32
CA ILE A 64 8.20 -32.43 2.77
C ILE A 64 8.95 -33.71 3.15
N LYS A 65 9.55 -34.39 2.17
CA LYS A 65 10.27 -35.65 2.40
C LYS A 65 11.53 -35.48 3.25
N SER A 66 12.25 -34.37 3.09
CA SER A 66 13.45 -34.04 3.86
C SER A 66 13.44 -32.56 4.23
N PRO A 67 12.64 -32.14 5.22
CA PRO A 67 12.54 -30.75 5.59
C PRO A 67 13.85 -30.25 6.20
N ILE A 68 14.18 -29.00 5.88
CA ILE A 68 15.31 -28.28 6.46
C ILE A 68 14.75 -27.26 7.46
N TRP A 69 15.15 -27.38 8.72
CA TRP A 69 14.83 -26.43 9.78
C TRP A 69 16.09 -25.71 10.22
N ALA A 70 15.99 -24.47 10.68
CA ALA A 70 17.11 -23.71 11.21
C ALA A 70 17.34 -24.07 12.68
N LYS A 71 18.59 -24.29 13.06
CA LYS A 71 18.99 -24.61 14.42
C LYS A 71 19.83 -23.47 14.98
N GLY A 72 19.30 -22.82 16.02
CA GLY A 72 20.00 -21.82 16.83
C GLY A 72 19.13 -20.57 17.06
N PRO A 73 19.66 -19.54 17.73
CA PRO A 73 18.88 -18.35 18.05
C PRO A 73 18.67 -17.48 16.80
N PHE A 74 17.41 -17.09 16.54
CA PHE A 74 17.12 -16.08 15.53
C PHE A 74 17.48 -14.68 16.05
N PRO A 75 17.85 -13.75 15.15
CA PRO A 75 18.12 -12.37 15.53
C PRO A 75 16.86 -11.71 16.10
N VAL A 76 16.97 -11.08 17.27
CA VAL A 76 15.83 -10.49 17.98
C VAL A 76 15.65 -9.01 17.64
N ASN A 77 16.75 -8.30 17.44
CA ASN A 77 16.73 -6.86 17.21
C ASN A 77 16.70 -6.54 15.72
N GLU A 78 15.93 -5.51 15.33
CA GLU A 78 15.96 -4.98 13.96
C GLU A 78 17.40 -4.64 13.54
N GLY A 79 17.78 -5.06 12.33
CA GLY A 79 19.11 -4.87 11.77
C GLY A 79 20.13 -5.94 12.18
N GLU A 80 19.80 -6.82 13.13
CA GLU A 80 20.68 -7.90 13.58
C GLU A 80 20.74 -9.05 12.57
N GLU A 81 21.87 -9.77 12.54
CA GLU A 81 22.07 -10.96 11.74
C GLU A 81 22.56 -12.12 12.58
N SER A 82 22.10 -13.32 12.27
CA SER A 82 22.60 -14.55 12.87
C SER A 82 22.88 -15.59 11.80
N ILE A 83 23.95 -16.35 11.99
CA ILE A 83 24.29 -17.50 11.17
C ILE A 83 23.86 -18.75 11.93
N LEU A 84 22.96 -19.52 11.31
CA LEU A 84 22.29 -20.68 11.86
C LEU A 84 22.66 -21.94 11.07
N ASP A 85 22.56 -23.09 11.72
CA ASP A 85 22.71 -24.38 11.05
C ASP A 85 21.36 -24.83 10.49
N GLY A 86 21.22 -24.91 9.18
CA GLY A 86 20.12 -25.58 8.50
C GLY A 86 20.28 -27.08 8.57
N CYS A 87 19.40 -27.75 9.31
CA CYS A 87 19.43 -29.17 9.57
C CYS A 87 18.44 -29.94 8.69
N VAL A 88 18.94 -30.88 7.89
CA VAL A 88 18.10 -31.78 7.09
C VAL A 88 17.54 -32.90 7.98
N LYS A 89 16.22 -32.96 8.14
CA LYS A 89 15.53 -34.07 8.82
C LYS A 89 15.43 -35.27 7.88
N ARG A 90 15.82 -36.45 8.37
CA ARG A 90 15.63 -37.73 7.68
C ARG A 90 15.06 -38.78 8.63
N PRO A 91 14.43 -39.86 8.12
CA PRO A 91 14.00 -40.95 8.96
C PRO A 91 15.15 -41.50 9.82
N GLY A 92 14.98 -41.47 11.14
CA GLY A 92 15.98 -41.95 12.10
C GLY A 92 17.10 -40.98 12.47
N ASN A 93 17.25 -39.84 11.79
CA ASN A 93 18.26 -38.81 12.09
C ASN A 93 17.61 -37.45 12.32
N THR A 94 18.00 -36.77 13.40
CA THR A 94 17.46 -35.46 13.77
C THR A 94 18.06 -34.32 12.96
N CYS A 95 19.33 -34.46 12.56
CA CYS A 95 20.04 -33.56 11.65
C CYS A 95 21.11 -34.36 10.89
N ASP A 96 20.77 -34.85 9.70
CA ASP A 96 21.66 -35.72 8.90
C ASP A 96 22.79 -34.91 8.23
N LYS A 97 22.46 -33.69 7.80
CA LYS A 97 23.38 -32.75 7.16
C LYS A 97 23.09 -31.34 7.64
N THR A 98 24.14 -30.53 7.71
CA THR A 98 24.06 -29.10 8.04
C THR A 98 24.43 -28.24 6.84
N SER A 99 23.75 -27.11 6.69
CA SER A 99 24.09 -26.03 5.75
C SER A 99 23.97 -24.69 6.45
N SER A 100 24.86 -23.74 6.20
CA SER A 100 24.75 -22.41 6.79
C SER A 100 23.53 -21.66 6.24
N ILE A 101 22.72 -21.10 7.14
CA ILE A 101 21.61 -20.19 6.84
C ILE A 101 21.89 -18.87 7.53
N THR A 102 21.91 -17.76 6.80
CA THR A 102 22.00 -16.43 7.41
C THR A 102 20.61 -15.83 7.51
N VAL A 103 20.24 -15.38 8.70
CA VAL A 103 18.97 -14.72 8.97
C VAL A 103 19.24 -13.27 9.36
N HIS A 104 18.43 -12.37 8.83
CA HIS A 104 18.46 -10.95 9.15
C HIS A 104 17.07 -10.47 9.55
N ASN A 105 16.99 -9.77 10.68
CA ASN A 105 15.74 -9.25 11.22
C ASN A 105 15.46 -7.85 10.66
N CYS A 106 14.33 -7.70 9.98
CA CYS A 106 13.86 -6.45 9.36
C CYS A 106 12.85 -5.69 10.22
N GLY A 107 12.76 -6.00 11.51
CA GLY A 107 11.80 -5.45 12.47
C GLY A 107 10.46 -6.18 12.45
N GLU A 108 9.80 -6.21 11.29
CA GLU A 108 8.47 -6.83 11.11
C GLU A 108 8.52 -8.27 10.58
N TYR A 109 9.62 -8.65 9.94
CA TYR A 109 9.81 -9.97 9.33
C TYR A 109 11.29 -10.31 9.26
N ASN A 110 11.58 -11.58 9.02
CA ASN A 110 12.93 -12.07 8.81
C ASN A 110 13.20 -12.32 7.31
N VAL A 111 14.43 -12.06 6.86
CA VAL A 111 14.92 -12.46 5.54
C VAL A 111 16.06 -13.45 5.66
N TYR A 112 16.12 -14.36 4.70
CA TYR A 112 16.94 -15.56 4.75
C TYR A 112 17.89 -15.60 3.55
N TYR A 113 19.19 -15.69 3.80
CA TYR A 113 20.18 -15.95 2.76
C TYR A 113 20.27 -17.44 2.51
N LEU A 114 19.59 -17.92 1.47
CA LEU A 114 19.40 -19.34 1.18
C LEU A 114 20.06 -19.72 -0.14
N ASN A 115 20.50 -20.98 -0.24
CA ASN A 115 21.05 -21.58 -1.45
C ASN A 115 20.12 -22.68 -1.97
N ALA A 116 20.40 -23.18 -3.18
CA ALA A 116 19.83 -24.44 -3.64
C ALA A 116 20.06 -25.56 -2.61
N THR A 117 19.01 -26.32 -2.35
CA THR A 117 19.11 -27.58 -1.61
C THR A 117 19.85 -28.64 -2.42
N ALA A 118 20.43 -29.64 -1.76
CA ALA A 118 21.29 -30.61 -2.45
C ALA A 118 20.49 -31.61 -3.30
N THR A 119 19.22 -31.83 -2.97
CA THR A 119 18.34 -32.77 -3.67
C THR A 119 16.94 -32.20 -3.86
N GLN A 120 16.16 -32.77 -4.78
CA GLN A 120 14.78 -32.36 -5.04
C GLN A 120 13.81 -32.69 -3.89
N ASP A 121 14.21 -33.59 -2.99
CA ASP A 121 13.41 -34.00 -1.84
C ASP A 121 13.68 -33.13 -0.59
N GLU A 122 14.71 -32.27 -0.66
CA GLU A 122 15.11 -31.34 0.41
C GLU A 122 14.47 -29.97 0.21
N GLU A 123 13.70 -29.50 1.21
CA GLU A 123 13.05 -28.19 1.18
C GLU A 123 13.12 -27.49 2.54
N TYR A 124 13.48 -26.20 2.57
CA TYR A 124 13.30 -25.34 3.73
C TYR A 124 11.85 -25.34 4.23
N CYS A 125 11.68 -25.60 5.52
CA CYS A 125 10.39 -25.66 6.19
C CYS A 125 10.05 -24.29 6.77
N PHE A 126 8.94 -23.71 6.32
CA PHE A 126 8.40 -22.48 6.87
C PHE A 126 7.09 -22.79 7.61
N LYS A 127 6.95 -22.30 8.85
CA LYS A 127 5.73 -22.37 9.64
C LYS A 127 5.02 -21.02 9.60
N LYS A 128 3.69 -21.04 9.60
CA LYS A 128 2.93 -19.82 9.84
C LYS A 128 3.08 -19.48 11.32
N ASP A 129 3.22 -18.20 11.65
CA ASP A 129 3.17 -17.79 13.04
C ASP A 129 1.73 -17.97 13.54
N ASP A 130 1.56 -18.84 14.53
CA ASP A 130 0.26 -19.17 15.12
C ASP A 130 -0.22 -18.08 16.12
N ASP A 131 0.48 -16.93 16.19
CA ASP A 131 0.15 -15.82 17.09
C ASP A 131 -1.09 -15.00 16.63
N ASP A 132 -1.71 -15.39 15.52
CA ASP A 132 -3.02 -14.89 15.06
C ASP A 132 -4.13 -15.95 15.23
N ASP A 133 -4.17 -16.66 16.37
CA ASP A 133 -5.38 -17.34 16.87
C ASP A 133 -6.42 -16.32 17.40
N ASP A 134 -6.54 -15.16 16.74
CA ASP A 134 -7.73 -14.34 16.88
C ASP A 134 -8.83 -15.05 16.07
N ASP A 135 -9.88 -15.44 16.80
CA ASP A 135 -11.18 -15.93 16.33
C ASP A 135 -11.86 -14.95 15.35
N ASP A 136 -11.24 -14.66 14.21
CA ASP A 136 -11.93 -14.08 13.08
C ASP A 136 -12.67 -15.23 12.38
N ASP A 137 -13.96 -15.35 12.71
CA ASP A 137 -15.00 -15.99 11.93
C ASP A 137 -15.01 -15.40 10.49
N ASP A 138 -13.98 -15.67 9.71
CA ASP A 138 -13.95 -15.43 8.27
C ASP A 138 -14.73 -16.58 7.63
N ASP A 139 -15.94 -16.25 7.15
CA ASP A 139 -16.87 -17.09 6.40
C ASP A 139 -16.16 -17.93 5.32
N CYS A 140 -15.59 -19.07 5.72
CA CYS A 140 -15.10 -20.11 4.83
C CYS A 140 -16.30 -21.00 4.49
N GLU A 141 -16.92 -20.80 3.33
CA GLU A 141 -17.96 -21.72 2.87
C GLU A 141 -17.40 -23.15 2.76
N GLU A 142 -17.92 -24.04 3.61
CA GLU A 142 -17.59 -25.46 3.66
C GLU A 142 -18.15 -26.16 2.40
N GLN A 143 -17.37 -26.23 1.32
CA GLN A 143 -17.73 -27.11 0.21
C GLN A 143 -17.40 -28.57 0.54
N LYS A 144 -18.44 -29.41 0.64
CA LYS A 144 -18.32 -30.87 0.83
C LYS A 144 -18.02 -31.60 -0.48
N GLU A 145 -16.78 -32.11 -0.53
CA GLU A 145 -16.29 -33.39 -1.08
C GLU A 145 -16.40 -33.78 -2.57
N HIS A 146 -15.26 -34.27 -3.09
CA HIS A 146 -15.08 -35.71 -3.40
C HIS A 146 -13.57 -36.07 -3.29
N TYR A 147 -13.20 -37.18 -2.63
CA TYR A 147 -11.84 -37.66 -2.27
C TYR A 147 -11.17 -37.22 -0.94
N GLY A 148 -11.94 -36.81 0.08
CA GLY A 148 -11.47 -36.84 1.49
C GLY A 148 -10.26 -35.96 1.84
N LYS A 149 -9.95 -34.92 1.05
CA LYS A 149 -8.93 -33.92 1.38
C LYS A 149 -9.58 -32.56 1.53
N LYS A 150 -9.50 -31.98 2.73
CA LYS A 150 -9.88 -30.58 3.00
C LYS A 150 -8.90 -29.68 2.25
N PHE A 151 -9.40 -28.94 1.28
CA PHE A 151 -8.63 -27.88 0.62
C PHE A 151 -9.27 -26.55 0.99
N HIS A 152 -8.58 -25.75 1.80
CA HIS A 152 -9.01 -24.39 2.12
C HIS A 152 -8.38 -23.46 1.09
N ARG A 153 -9.22 -22.88 0.23
CA ARG A 153 -8.81 -21.80 -0.67
C ARG A 153 -9.24 -20.50 -0.01
N CYS A 154 -8.39 -19.96 0.85
CA CYS A 154 -8.62 -18.64 1.44
C CYS A 154 -8.49 -17.58 0.35
N HIS A 155 -9.59 -16.89 0.05
CA HIS A 155 -9.53 -15.62 -0.67
C HIS A 155 -9.00 -14.59 0.31
N ARG A 156 -7.78 -14.07 0.07
CA ARG A 156 -7.18 -13.00 0.87
C ARG A 156 -8.10 -11.78 0.73
N ASN A 157 -8.98 -11.57 1.72
CA ASN A 157 -9.92 -10.46 1.75
C ASN A 157 -9.11 -9.18 1.98
N ASN A 158 -8.72 -8.55 0.89
CA ASN A 158 -7.91 -7.34 0.89
C ASN A 158 -8.76 -6.11 1.25
N ARG A 159 -9.47 -6.19 2.38
CA ARG A 159 -10.35 -5.13 2.90
C ARG A 159 -9.58 -3.84 3.06
N TYR A 160 -8.32 -3.90 3.50
CA TYR A 160 -7.47 -2.71 3.61
C TYR A 160 -7.23 -2.03 2.26
N VAL A 161 -6.88 -2.76 1.20
CA VAL A 161 -6.69 -2.17 -0.13
C VAL A 161 -7.99 -1.62 -0.71
N VAL A 162 -9.13 -2.27 -0.48
CA VAL A 162 -10.44 -1.74 -0.90
C VAL A 162 -10.77 -0.43 -0.17
N LEU A 163 -10.47 -0.35 1.14
CA LEU A 163 -10.68 0.86 1.93
C LEU A 163 -9.74 2.00 1.51
N VAL A 164 -8.46 1.70 1.26
CA VAL A 164 -7.47 2.69 0.81
C VAL A 164 -7.85 3.22 -0.58
N ILE A 165 -8.10 2.34 -1.55
CA ILE A 165 -8.51 2.75 -2.90
C ILE A 165 -9.83 3.54 -2.85
N GLY A 166 -10.80 3.08 -2.05
CA GLY A 166 -12.08 3.76 -1.85
C GLY A 166 -11.90 5.19 -1.31
N SER A 167 -11.03 5.37 -0.30
CA SER A 167 -10.77 6.68 0.30
C SER A 167 -10.17 7.68 -0.71
N VAL A 168 -9.26 7.22 -1.56
CA VAL A 168 -8.60 8.05 -2.59
C VAL A 168 -9.60 8.49 -3.66
N ILE A 169 -10.47 7.58 -4.10
CA ILE A 169 -11.51 7.89 -5.08
C ILE A 169 -12.51 8.91 -4.52
N ILE A 170 -12.99 8.70 -3.29
CA ILE A 170 -13.92 9.63 -2.63
C ILE A 170 -13.30 11.02 -2.48
N ALA A 171 -12.05 11.12 -2.04
CA ALA A 171 -11.33 12.38 -1.94
C ALA A 171 -11.21 13.09 -3.30
N GLY A 172 -10.86 12.35 -4.37
CA GLY A 172 -10.78 12.90 -5.73
C GLY A 172 -12.11 13.46 -6.26
N VAL A 173 -13.23 12.79 -5.96
CA VAL A 173 -14.57 13.25 -6.33
C VAL A 173 -14.94 14.53 -5.59
N LEU A 174 -14.67 14.61 -4.28
CA LEU A 174 -14.96 15.80 -3.48
C LEU A 174 -14.16 17.02 -3.94
N ILE A 175 -12.86 16.85 -4.22
CA ILE A 175 -12.00 17.92 -4.76
C ILE A 175 -12.56 18.42 -6.10
N SER A 176 -12.96 17.50 -6.97
CA SER A 176 -13.55 17.83 -8.28
C SER A 176 -14.87 18.60 -8.14
N MET A 177 -15.75 18.19 -7.24
CA MET A 177 -17.00 18.90 -6.97
C MET A 177 -16.77 20.32 -6.46
N VAL A 178 -15.83 20.52 -5.53
CA VAL A 178 -15.48 21.84 -5.00
C VAL A 178 -14.93 22.74 -6.11
N ALA A 179 -14.06 22.22 -6.98
CA ALA A 179 -13.53 22.96 -8.11
C ALA A 179 -14.65 23.41 -9.08
N ILE A 180 -15.60 22.51 -9.41
CA ILE A 180 -16.76 22.82 -10.26
C ILE A 180 -17.66 23.87 -9.58
N TYR A 181 -17.91 23.74 -8.28
CA TYR A 181 -18.71 24.68 -7.51
C TYR A 181 -18.09 26.10 -7.53
N LEU A 182 -16.79 26.19 -7.27
CA LEU A 182 -16.06 27.46 -7.30
C LEU A 182 -16.04 28.06 -8.71
N TRP A 183 -15.89 27.23 -9.75
CA TRP A 183 -15.94 27.68 -11.14
C TRP A 183 -17.32 28.25 -11.51
N ARG A 184 -18.40 27.54 -11.15
CA ARG A 184 -19.78 28.03 -11.35
C ARG A 184 -20.03 29.34 -10.61
N ARG A 185 -19.59 29.43 -9.36
CA ARG A 185 -19.74 30.66 -8.55
C ARG A 185 -19.03 31.85 -9.20
N LYS A 186 -17.79 31.67 -9.67
CA LYS A 186 -17.05 32.71 -10.40
C LYS A 186 -17.74 33.10 -11.70
N ARG A 187 -18.26 32.12 -12.47
CA ARG A 187 -18.98 32.37 -13.73
C ARG A 187 -20.26 33.16 -13.52
N LEU A 188 -21.05 32.84 -12.49
CA LEU A 188 -22.27 33.58 -12.15
C LEU A 188 -21.96 35.03 -11.73
N ALA A 189 -20.92 35.26 -10.93
CA ALA A 189 -20.49 36.61 -10.57
C ALA A 189 -20.06 37.44 -11.79
N ALA A 190 -19.44 36.81 -12.80
CA ALA A 190 -19.08 37.47 -14.05
C ALA A 190 -20.29 37.81 -14.93
N LEU A 191 -21.33 36.98 -14.93
CA LEU A 191 -22.58 37.26 -15.66
C LEU A 191 -23.40 38.38 -15.02
N LEU A 192 -23.53 38.40 -13.69
CA LEU A 192 -24.20 39.49 -12.98
C LEU A 192 -23.54 40.85 -13.24
N LYS A 193 -22.21 40.90 -13.37
CA LYS A 193 -21.50 42.12 -13.75
C LYS A 193 -21.83 42.62 -15.16
N LYS A 194 -22.19 41.73 -16.09
CA LYS A 194 -22.53 42.13 -17.47
C LYS A 194 -23.91 42.76 -17.58
N GLU A 195 -24.89 42.29 -16.80
CA GLU A 195 -26.24 42.86 -16.79
C GLU A 195 -26.28 44.28 -16.18
N MET A 196 -25.41 44.58 -15.21
CA MET A 196 -25.35 45.92 -14.58
C MET A 196 -24.70 47.01 -15.44
N TYR A 197 -24.01 46.66 -16.55
CA TYR A 197 -23.35 47.64 -17.43
C TYR A 197 -24.22 48.07 -18.63
N LYS A 198 -25.43 47.51 -18.77
CA LYS A 198 -26.36 47.95 -19.82
C LYS A 198 -27.17 49.14 -19.30
N ALA A 199 -26.59 50.34 -19.44
CA ALA A 199 -27.26 51.59 -19.11
C ALA A 199 -28.57 51.74 -19.92
N PRO A 200 -29.66 52.26 -19.33
CA PRO A 200 -30.89 52.54 -20.05
C PRO A 200 -30.60 53.58 -21.14
N GLN A 201 -30.90 53.24 -22.40
CA GLN A 201 -30.96 54.23 -23.46
C GLN A 201 -32.21 55.08 -23.26
N ASP A 202 -32.07 56.20 -22.56
CA ASP A 202 -33.02 57.31 -22.62
C ASP A 202 -32.91 57.93 -24.02
N SER A 203 -33.87 57.57 -24.87
CA SER A 203 -34.12 58.20 -26.14
C SER A 203 -34.99 59.45 -25.94
N ASN A 204 -34.44 60.51 -25.37
CA ASN A 204 -34.99 61.85 -25.48
C ASN A 204 -33.89 62.77 -26.03
N GLY A 205 -33.96 62.98 -27.35
CA GLY A 205 -33.12 63.96 -28.04
C GLY A 205 -33.40 65.39 -27.53
N PRO A 206 -32.41 66.29 -27.66
CA PRO A 206 -32.54 67.66 -27.17
C PRO A 206 -33.61 68.43 -27.94
N VAL A 207 -34.57 68.98 -27.19
CA VAL A 207 -35.53 69.98 -27.67
C VAL A 207 -34.76 71.27 -27.94
N VAL A 208 -34.58 71.59 -29.22
CA VAL A 208 -34.02 72.87 -29.67
C VAL A 208 -35.08 73.96 -29.45
N VAL A 209 -34.90 74.75 -28.40
CA VAL A 209 -35.67 75.98 -28.17
C VAL A 209 -35.03 77.11 -28.97
N THR A 210 -35.65 77.48 -30.09
CA THR A 210 -35.30 78.69 -30.84
C THR A 210 -35.96 79.91 -30.18
N THR A 211 -35.19 80.73 -29.46
CA THR A 211 -35.59 82.09 -29.06
C THR A 211 -35.39 83.03 -30.24
N ASN A 212 -36.49 83.52 -30.81
CA ASN A 212 -36.51 84.60 -31.80
C ASN A 212 -36.58 85.95 -31.07
N ASP A 213 -35.42 86.55 -30.80
CA ASP A 213 -35.33 87.95 -30.37
C ASP A 213 -35.20 88.86 -31.60
N ASN A 214 -36.34 89.35 -32.08
CA ASN A 214 -36.41 90.49 -33.01
C ASN A 214 -37.22 91.60 -32.34
N LEU A 215 -36.53 92.52 -31.66
CA LEU A 215 -37.07 93.83 -31.31
C LEU A 215 -36.21 94.93 -31.97
N PRO A 216 -36.80 95.86 -32.74
CA PRO A 216 -36.06 96.92 -33.40
C PRO A 216 -35.67 98.07 -32.44
N PRO A 217 -34.60 98.82 -32.75
CA PRO A 217 -34.16 99.94 -31.92
C PRO A 217 -35.11 101.14 -32.07
N LYS A 218 -35.55 101.68 -30.92
CA LYS A 218 -36.19 103.00 -30.86
C LYS A 218 -35.16 104.08 -31.22
N LYS A 219 -35.49 104.88 -32.22
CA LYS A 219 -34.85 106.17 -32.53
C LYS A 219 -35.72 107.29 -31.95
N TYR A 220 -35.04 108.21 -31.25
CA TYR A 220 -35.37 109.60 -30.86
C TYR A 220 -36.79 109.92 -30.38
#